data_AF-A0A329CW26-F1
#
_entry.id   AF-A0A329CW26-F1
#
_cell.length_a   1.000
_cell.length_b   1.000
_cell.length_c   1.000
_cell.angle_alpha   90.00
_cell.angle_beta   90.00
_cell.angle_gamma   90.00
#
_symmetry.space_group_name_H-M   'P 1'
#
loop_
_entity.id
_entity.type
_entity.pdbx_description
1 polymer ?
#
loop_
_entity_poly.entity_id
_entity_poly.type
_entity_poly.pdbx_seq_one_letter_code
_entity_poly.pdbx_strand_id
1 'polypeptide(L)'
;MSNQAVASYLPDLQLIKLGVELPAFADPENPRGLQGPHELAYFFHEWIHFFHNVSTIHGLSAFANLVHLWGHFRSSIGADGLSQGSVSLSDDENLWLRQKFAFSSAERAKRPNPLPPGVKAELVKVTSVEFSDVPLPELTLTTRVIVCNLEIHNGQGDHIEAKVEIGAHEVLESVAYMLEERLTRKFGATPEPLGFAPYHLLRILALHVAPTLSDECVVACGLASLQDSDPPSTLLDVLRSAEQEKAKGNDPLQFIANTQSRLLHDAREWIDKRLEEIETRFPNDEPMARAVKRTLAAIRWNFEFRRHSPLVEFSLIDLIASDCNTLTQILAVFGGCAVLQKRLGYDDDVERDVLYEFVLDTDDNQELYEGRRIMHAAFRFVALHAGRGGRLLATSEIAETRSNMCPYYTTCTLEARKENPTVCAEKPWQSVSEHTRCWYEHAVHIIASPEIAAQRAAKRSQQA
;
A
#
# COMPACT_ATOMS: atom_id res chain seq x y z
N MET A 1 20.32 17.18 5.28
CA MET A 1 19.59 16.82 4.05
C MET A 1 18.38 16.02 4.49
N SER A 2 17.19 16.44 4.09
CA SER A 2 15.94 15.76 4.41
C SER A 2 15.98 14.35 3.82
N ASN A 3 15.80 13.30 4.65
CA ASN A 3 15.66 11.90 4.22
C ASN A 3 14.34 11.76 3.44
N GLN A 4 14.27 12.28 2.22
CA GLN A 4 13.28 11.83 1.26
C GLN A 4 13.68 10.42 0.85
N ALA A 5 12.77 9.47 1.03
CA ALA A 5 12.96 8.11 0.53
C ALA A 5 13.21 8.17 -0.99
N VAL A 6 14.25 7.45 -1.45
CA VAL A 6 14.68 7.41 -2.85
C VAL A 6 13.57 6.85 -3.75
N ALA A 7 12.75 5.95 -3.20
CA ALA A 7 11.50 5.49 -3.77
C ALA A 7 10.43 5.36 -2.67
N SER A 8 9.16 5.23 -3.06
CA SER A 8 8.06 4.94 -2.12
C SER A 8 6.84 4.39 -2.84
N TYR A 9 6.12 3.46 -2.23
CA TYR A 9 4.87 2.92 -2.72
C TYR A 9 3.66 3.54 -2.03
N LEU A 10 2.65 3.93 -2.82
CA LEU A 10 1.37 4.43 -2.34
C LEU A 10 0.29 3.36 -2.51
N PRO A 11 -0.07 2.61 -1.44
CA PRO A 11 -0.96 1.46 -1.54
C PRO A 11 -2.35 1.76 -2.11
N ASP A 12 -2.94 2.90 -1.75
CA ASP A 12 -4.29 3.30 -2.22
C ASP A 12 -4.35 3.67 -3.70
N LEU A 13 -3.20 4.05 -4.24
CA LEU A 13 -3.08 4.48 -5.62
C LEU A 13 -2.35 3.44 -6.47
N GLN A 14 -1.95 2.31 -5.89
CA GLN A 14 -1.10 1.31 -6.54
C GLN A 14 -0.01 1.99 -7.39
N LEU A 15 0.75 2.89 -6.74
CA LEU A 15 1.65 3.82 -7.41
C LEU A 15 3.02 3.79 -6.73
N ILE A 16 4.05 3.45 -7.48
CA ILE A 16 5.44 3.66 -7.07
C ILE A 16 5.85 5.08 -7.45
N LYS A 17 6.49 5.79 -6.52
CA LYS A 17 7.10 7.10 -6.75
C LYS A 17 8.61 6.96 -6.69
N LEU A 18 9.30 7.24 -7.78
CA LEU A 18 10.76 7.32 -7.83
C LEU A 18 11.19 8.77 -7.62
N GLY A 19 12.14 8.99 -6.73
CA GLY A 19 12.74 10.29 -6.45
C GLY A 19 13.66 10.76 -7.57
N VAL A 20 14.09 12.02 -7.48
CA VAL A 20 15.06 12.60 -8.42
C VAL A 20 16.43 11.90 -8.37
N GLU A 21 16.76 11.29 -7.23
CA GLU A 21 17.97 10.49 -7.02
C GLU A 21 17.91 9.11 -7.70
N LEU A 22 16.74 8.70 -8.20
CA LEU A 22 16.54 7.46 -8.95
C LEU A 22 15.95 7.78 -10.34
N PRO A 23 16.74 8.36 -11.27
CA PRO A 23 16.24 8.92 -12.53
C PRO A 23 16.12 7.85 -13.63
N ALA A 24 15.65 6.65 -13.30
CA ALA A 24 15.56 5.52 -14.23
C ALA A 24 14.71 5.85 -15.47
N PHE A 25 13.65 6.65 -15.29
CA PHE A 25 12.69 7.00 -16.34
C PHE A 25 12.50 8.51 -16.48
N ALA A 26 13.51 9.31 -16.11
CA ALA A 26 13.40 10.78 -16.09
C ALA A 26 13.37 11.41 -17.50
N ASP A 27 13.96 10.74 -18.47
CA ASP A 27 13.88 11.10 -19.89
C ASP A 27 12.87 10.16 -20.59
N PRO A 28 11.66 10.63 -20.95
CA PRO A 28 10.66 9.81 -21.62
C PRO A 28 11.01 9.49 -23.08
N GLU A 29 11.88 10.28 -23.72
CA GLU A 29 12.32 10.02 -25.10
C GLU A 29 13.42 8.96 -25.15
N ASN A 30 14.23 8.89 -24.08
CA ASN A 30 15.34 7.96 -23.96
C ASN A 30 15.48 7.42 -22.53
N PRO A 31 14.57 6.51 -22.10
CA PRO A 31 14.59 5.98 -20.75
C PRO A 31 15.88 5.19 -20.48
N ARG A 32 16.63 5.61 -19.45
CA ARG A 32 17.88 4.96 -19.04
C ARG A 32 17.65 3.55 -18.48
N GLY A 33 16.47 3.31 -17.91
CA GLY A 33 16.15 2.11 -17.15
C GLY A 33 16.84 2.10 -15.78
N LEU A 34 16.60 1.02 -15.04
CA LEU A 34 17.25 0.77 -13.74
C LEU A 34 18.70 0.35 -13.99
N GLN A 35 19.66 1.01 -13.34
CA GLN A 35 21.08 0.70 -13.49
C GLN A 35 21.69 0.14 -12.22
N GLY A 36 22.32 -1.03 -12.37
CA GLY A 36 23.04 -1.69 -11.31
C GLY A 36 22.14 -2.26 -10.20
N PRO A 37 22.76 -2.91 -9.20
CA PRO A 37 22.03 -3.71 -8.21
C PRO A 37 21.13 -2.88 -7.28
N HIS A 38 21.59 -1.70 -6.86
CA HIS A 38 20.87 -0.88 -5.88
C HIS A 38 19.59 -0.27 -6.42
N GLU A 39 19.63 0.34 -7.61
CA GLU A 39 18.45 0.91 -8.24
C GLU A 39 17.38 -0.16 -8.50
N LEU A 40 17.82 -1.32 -8.98
CA LEU A 40 16.96 -2.49 -9.16
C LEU A 40 16.36 -2.97 -7.84
N ALA A 41 17.15 -3.02 -6.77
CA ALA A 41 16.72 -3.44 -5.46
C ALA A 41 15.68 -2.47 -4.86
N TYR A 42 15.89 -1.15 -4.95
CA TYR A 42 14.88 -0.17 -4.50
C TYR A 42 13.58 -0.27 -5.28
N PHE A 43 13.66 -0.41 -6.61
CA PHE A 43 12.45 -0.62 -7.41
C PHE A 43 11.74 -1.92 -7.00
N PHE A 44 12.50 -2.99 -6.80
CA PHE A 44 11.98 -4.28 -6.36
C PHE A 44 11.34 -4.20 -4.98
N HIS A 45 11.90 -3.47 -4.02
CA HIS A 45 11.30 -3.23 -2.69
C HIS A 45 9.90 -2.62 -2.82
N GLU A 46 9.77 -1.55 -3.61
CA GLU A 46 8.48 -0.90 -3.81
C GLU A 46 7.49 -1.76 -4.62
N TRP A 47 8.00 -2.52 -5.60
CA TRP A 47 7.17 -3.48 -6.33
C TRP A 47 6.71 -4.64 -5.43
N ILE A 48 7.53 -5.11 -4.49
CA ILE A 48 7.15 -6.14 -3.53
C ILE A 48 6.00 -5.65 -2.63
N HIS A 49 5.99 -4.38 -2.23
CA HIS A 49 4.83 -3.81 -1.55
C HIS A 49 3.56 -3.85 -2.41
N PHE A 50 3.65 -3.51 -3.69
CA PHE A 50 2.54 -3.70 -4.62
C PHE A 50 2.13 -5.17 -4.72
N PHE A 51 3.08 -6.06 -4.93
CA PHE A 51 2.82 -7.48 -5.08
C PHE A 51 2.14 -8.03 -3.83
N HIS A 52 2.60 -7.69 -2.62
CA HIS A 52 1.95 -8.07 -1.37
C HIS A 52 0.51 -7.54 -1.28
N ASN A 53 0.24 -6.31 -1.74
CA ASN A 53 -1.12 -5.77 -1.79
C ASN A 53 -2.06 -6.58 -2.69
N VAL A 54 -1.54 -7.16 -3.78
CA VAL A 54 -2.35 -7.92 -4.75
C VAL A 54 -2.20 -9.43 -4.65
N SER A 55 -1.60 -9.95 -3.58
CA SER A 55 -1.34 -11.39 -3.47
C SER A 55 -1.36 -11.93 -2.04
N THR A 56 -1.67 -11.12 -1.03
CA THR A 56 -1.77 -11.57 0.36
C THR A 56 -3.16 -11.31 0.93
N ILE A 57 -3.58 -12.07 1.95
CA ILE A 57 -4.87 -11.85 2.63
C ILE A 57 -4.92 -10.47 3.28
N HIS A 58 -3.81 -9.99 3.85
CA HIS A 58 -3.70 -8.62 4.34
C HIS A 58 -3.97 -7.59 3.22
N GLY A 59 -3.32 -7.76 2.06
CA GLY A 59 -3.51 -6.92 0.87
C GLY A 59 -4.95 -6.91 0.35
N LEU A 60 -5.57 -8.08 0.22
CA LEU A 60 -6.98 -8.21 -0.17
C LEU A 60 -7.91 -7.52 0.83
N SER A 61 -7.64 -7.67 2.13
CA SER A 61 -8.43 -7.04 3.20
C SER A 61 -8.33 -5.50 3.13
N ALA A 62 -7.12 -4.97 2.87
CA ALA A 62 -6.91 -3.55 2.67
C ALA A 62 -7.64 -3.02 1.43
N PHE A 63 -7.58 -3.73 0.30
CA PHE A 63 -8.29 -3.33 -0.92
C PHE A 63 -9.81 -3.42 -0.77
N ALA A 64 -10.32 -4.47 -0.11
CA ALA A 64 -11.73 -4.61 0.23
C ALA A 64 -12.21 -3.44 1.11
N ASN A 65 -11.42 -3.07 2.12
CA ASN A 65 -11.72 -1.92 2.98
C ASN A 65 -11.80 -0.61 2.18
N LEU A 66 -10.93 -0.38 1.20
CA LEU A 66 -11.01 0.81 0.33
C LEU A 66 -12.29 0.84 -0.49
N VAL A 67 -12.65 -0.27 -1.12
CA VAL A 67 -13.88 -0.35 -1.91
C VAL A 67 -15.11 -0.19 -1.02
N HIS A 68 -15.09 -0.78 0.18
CA HIS A 68 -16.20 -0.64 1.13
C HIS A 68 -16.33 0.82 1.60
N LEU A 69 -15.22 1.47 1.96
CA LEU A 69 -15.22 2.90 2.32
C LEU A 69 -15.78 3.74 1.17
N TRP A 70 -15.30 3.53 -0.06
CA TRP A 70 -15.82 4.21 -1.25
C TRP A 70 -17.32 3.99 -1.43
N GLY A 71 -17.79 2.74 -1.33
CA GLY A 71 -19.19 2.39 -1.55
C GLY A 71 -20.15 2.98 -0.51
N HIS A 72 -19.76 2.98 0.77
CA HIS A 72 -20.57 3.55 1.84
C HIS A 72 -20.47 5.08 1.92
N PHE A 73 -19.33 5.66 1.53
CA PHE A 73 -19.15 7.11 1.46
C PHE A 73 -20.14 7.77 0.49
N ARG A 74 -20.67 7.04 -0.50
CA ARG A 74 -21.69 7.54 -1.44
C ARG A 74 -22.94 8.07 -0.74
N SER A 75 -23.29 7.53 0.42
CA SER A 75 -24.44 7.98 1.23
C SER A 75 -24.24 9.39 1.80
N SER A 76 -23.01 9.90 1.88
CA SER A 76 -22.77 11.26 2.37
C SER A 76 -22.81 12.33 1.27
N ILE A 77 -22.93 11.93 0.01
CA ILE A 77 -22.96 12.87 -1.12
C ILE A 77 -24.32 13.57 -1.18
N GLY A 78 -24.29 14.90 -1.21
CA GLY A 78 -25.47 15.74 -1.35
C GLY A 78 -25.85 16.01 -2.81
N ALA A 79 -26.93 16.78 -3.00
CA ALA A 79 -27.44 17.13 -4.33
C ALA A 79 -26.50 18.03 -5.17
N ASP A 80 -25.53 18.69 -4.53
CA ASP A 80 -24.44 19.44 -5.17
C ASP A 80 -23.34 18.51 -5.72
N GLY A 81 -23.32 17.24 -5.31
CA GLY A 81 -22.32 16.25 -5.68
C GLY A 81 -21.10 16.23 -4.74
N LEU A 82 -21.16 16.92 -3.60
CA LEU A 82 -20.11 16.95 -2.59
C LEU A 82 -20.56 16.27 -1.29
N SER A 83 -19.61 15.89 -0.44
CA SER A 83 -19.94 15.24 0.84
C SER A 83 -20.47 16.25 1.85
N GLN A 84 -21.59 15.93 2.49
CA GLN A 84 -22.16 16.65 3.62
C GLN A 84 -21.61 16.16 4.98
N GLY A 85 -20.66 15.21 4.94
CA GLY A 85 -20.00 14.67 6.12
C GLY A 85 -20.92 13.82 6.99
N SER A 86 -20.56 13.65 8.26
CA SER A 86 -21.33 12.82 9.20
C SER A 86 -22.78 13.27 9.42
N VAL A 87 -23.13 14.53 9.14
CA VAL A 87 -24.45 15.10 9.44
C VAL A 87 -25.55 14.50 8.55
N SER A 88 -25.21 14.03 7.34
CA SER A 88 -26.17 13.46 6.40
C SER A 88 -26.39 11.95 6.56
N LEU A 89 -25.69 11.31 7.50
CA LEU A 89 -25.67 9.87 7.70
C LEU A 89 -26.42 9.46 8.96
N SER A 90 -26.98 8.25 8.97
CA SER A 90 -27.50 7.64 10.20
C SER A 90 -26.39 7.37 11.22
N ASP A 91 -26.75 7.20 12.49
CA ASP A 91 -25.78 6.87 13.56
C ASP A 91 -25.01 5.57 13.28
N ASP A 92 -25.70 4.56 12.74
CA ASP A 92 -25.11 3.27 12.38
C ASP A 92 -24.11 3.40 11.22
N GLU A 93 -24.46 4.15 10.16
CA GLU A 93 -23.55 4.42 9.05
C GLU A 93 -22.34 5.23 9.49
N ASN A 94 -22.55 6.24 10.34
CA ASN A 94 -21.48 7.04 10.93
C ASN A 94 -20.53 6.17 11.74
N LEU A 95 -21.04 5.32 12.62
CA LEU A 95 -20.23 4.41 13.42
C LEU A 95 -19.45 3.45 12.53
N TRP A 96 -20.09 2.87 11.52
CA TRP A 96 -19.45 1.93 10.60
C TRP A 96 -18.30 2.60 9.81
N LEU A 97 -18.53 3.77 9.21
CA LEU A 97 -17.50 4.50 8.45
C LEU A 97 -16.35 4.92 9.35
N ARG A 98 -16.68 5.41 10.54
CA ARG A 98 -15.71 5.80 11.56
C ARG A 98 -14.79 4.65 11.94
N GLN A 99 -15.36 3.47 12.20
CA GLN A 99 -14.61 2.27 12.50
C GLN A 99 -13.69 1.87 11.34
N LYS A 100 -14.19 1.92 10.09
CA LYS A 100 -13.41 1.55 8.92
C LYS A 100 -12.27 2.52 8.62
N PHE A 101 -12.47 3.83 8.73
CA PHE A 101 -11.40 4.81 8.58
C PHE A 101 -10.34 4.67 9.67
N ALA A 102 -10.76 4.49 10.92
CA ALA A 102 -9.83 4.31 12.04
C ALA A 102 -8.99 3.04 11.86
N PHE A 103 -9.63 1.93 11.47
CA PHE A 103 -8.96 0.66 11.22
C PHE A 103 -7.96 0.77 10.06
N SER A 104 -8.40 1.28 8.90
CA SER A 104 -7.53 1.47 7.73
C SER A 104 -6.35 2.40 8.01
N SER A 105 -6.53 3.41 8.87
CA SER A 105 -5.43 4.30 9.26
C SER A 105 -4.45 3.59 10.19
N ALA A 106 -4.95 2.81 11.14
CA ALA A 106 -4.12 2.13 12.13
C ALA A 106 -3.29 0.97 11.55
N GLU A 107 -3.84 0.20 10.61
CA GLU A 107 -3.12 -0.89 9.95
C GLU A 107 -1.89 -0.41 9.16
N ARG A 108 -1.99 0.80 8.59
CA ARG A 108 -0.97 1.35 7.70
C ARG A 108 -0.06 2.38 8.36
N ALA A 109 -0.39 2.78 9.58
CA ALA A 109 0.39 3.77 10.31
C ALA A 109 1.74 3.18 10.69
N LYS A 110 2.80 3.85 10.26
CA LYS A 110 4.13 3.65 10.84
C LYS A 110 4.08 3.93 12.33
N ARG A 111 4.59 2.99 13.13
CA ARG A 111 4.71 3.16 14.57
C ARG A 111 5.84 4.14 14.88
N PRO A 112 5.64 5.09 15.83
CA PRO A 112 6.62 6.14 16.10
C PRO A 112 8.01 5.61 16.51
N ASN A 113 8.06 4.46 17.21
CA ASN A 113 9.27 3.75 17.62
C ASN A 113 10.45 4.69 17.97
N PRO A 114 10.35 5.46 19.07
CA PRO A 114 11.29 6.52 19.40
C PRO A 114 12.62 5.93 19.87
N LEU A 115 13.51 5.67 18.92
CA LEU A 115 14.85 5.16 19.15
C LEU A 115 15.90 6.26 18.97
N PRO A 116 17.05 6.18 19.66
CA PRO A 116 18.16 7.09 19.38
C PRO A 116 18.59 7.04 17.91
N PRO A 117 19.08 8.15 17.34
CA PRO A 117 19.64 8.16 16.00
C PRO A 117 20.83 7.20 15.87
N GLY A 118 20.92 6.48 14.75
CA GLY A 118 22.07 5.63 14.43
C GLY A 118 22.17 4.32 15.20
N VAL A 119 21.09 3.87 15.85
CA VAL A 119 21.01 2.53 16.47
C VAL A 119 21.32 1.47 15.41
N LYS A 120 22.29 0.61 15.73
CA LYS A 120 22.68 -0.53 14.90
C LYS A 120 22.08 -1.81 15.44
N ALA A 121 21.65 -2.70 14.55
CA ALA A 121 20.91 -3.89 14.95
C ALA A 121 21.72 -4.83 15.85
N GLU A 122 23.02 -4.93 15.65
CA GLU A 122 23.94 -5.74 16.46
C GLU A 122 24.11 -5.26 17.91
N LEU A 123 23.68 -4.03 18.22
CA LEU A 123 23.73 -3.45 19.56
C LEU A 123 22.41 -3.58 20.31
N VAL A 124 21.37 -4.11 19.66
CA VAL A 124 20.02 -4.22 20.22
C VAL A 124 19.76 -5.63 20.68
N LYS A 125 19.27 -5.76 21.90
CA LYS A 125 18.82 -7.03 22.47
C LYS A 125 17.37 -6.89 22.92
N VAL A 126 16.51 -7.80 22.46
CA VAL A 126 15.13 -7.87 22.97
C VAL A 126 15.14 -8.62 24.31
N THR A 127 14.55 -8.01 25.33
CA THR A 127 14.46 -8.59 26.68
C THR A 127 13.13 -9.27 26.94
N SER A 128 12.05 -8.77 26.35
CA SER A 128 10.74 -9.41 26.41
C SER A 128 9.86 -9.02 25.22
N VAL A 129 8.88 -9.88 24.95
CA VAL A 129 7.91 -9.72 23.87
C VAL A 129 6.51 -10.00 24.40
N GLU A 130 5.57 -9.11 24.13
CA GLU A 130 4.16 -9.27 24.50
C GLU A 130 3.23 -8.74 23.41
N PHE A 131 1.97 -9.15 23.43
CA PHE A 131 0.93 -8.51 22.63
C PHE A 131 0.36 -7.32 23.39
N SER A 132 0.07 -6.25 22.65
CA SER A 132 -0.67 -5.11 23.17
C SER A 132 -1.83 -4.80 22.25
N ASP A 133 -3.02 -4.67 22.83
CA ASP A 133 -4.19 -4.19 22.13
C ASP A 133 -4.17 -2.65 22.16
N VAL A 134 -4.03 -2.04 20.98
CA VAL A 134 -4.00 -0.59 20.79
C VAL A 134 -5.41 -0.11 20.49
N PRO A 135 -6.05 0.67 21.37
CA PRO A 135 -7.39 1.17 21.14
C PRO A 135 -7.41 2.12 19.94
N LEU A 136 -8.43 1.94 19.10
CA LEU A 136 -8.73 2.92 18.07
C LEU A 136 -9.38 4.14 18.74
N PRO A 137 -8.91 5.38 18.46
CA PRO A 137 -9.40 6.57 19.13
C PRO A 137 -10.93 6.68 19.08
N GLU A 138 -11.55 6.87 20.25
CA GLU A 138 -12.99 7.09 20.40
C GLU A 138 -13.87 5.92 19.88
N LEU A 139 -13.30 4.71 19.81
CA LEU A 139 -13.99 3.48 19.43
C LEU A 139 -13.74 2.38 20.47
N THR A 140 -14.63 1.40 20.53
CA THR A 140 -14.48 0.20 21.37
C THR A 140 -13.61 -0.88 20.73
N LEU A 141 -13.07 -0.62 19.54
CA LEU A 141 -12.25 -1.54 18.76
C LEU A 141 -10.77 -1.34 19.09
N THR A 142 -10.00 -2.42 18.99
CA THR A 142 -8.55 -2.42 19.15
C THR A 142 -7.88 -3.00 17.92
N THR A 143 -6.63 -2.62 17.70
CA THR A 143 -5.70 -3.29 16.76
C THR A 143 -4.60 -3.95 17.58
N ARG A 144 -4.03 -5.06 17.10
CA ARG A 144 -2.95 -5.73 17.84
C ARG A 144 -1.59 -5.28 17.33
N VAL A 145 -0.66 -5.11 18.27
CA VAL A 145 0.76 -4.94 17.97
C VAL A 145 1.58 -5.89 18.82
N ILE A 146 2.76 -6.25 18.33
CA ILE A 146 3.78 -6.90 19.14
C ILE A 146 4.63 -5.80 19.78
N VAL A 147 4.73 -5.82 21.09
CA VAL A 147 5.59 -4.93 21.87
C VAL A 147 6.88 -5.67 22.19
N CYS A 148 8.02 -5.06 21.84
CA CYS A 148 9.33 -5.55 22.23
C CYS A 148 9.98 -4.56 23.19
N ASN A 149 10.37 -5.03 24.38
CA ASN A 149 11.24 -4.30 25.27
C ASN A 149 12.69 -4.59 24.90
N LEU A 150 13.52 -3.55 24.83
CA LEU A 150 14.87 -3.58 24.27
C LEU A 150 15.89 -3.07 25.28
N GLU A 151 17.07 -3.70 25.29
CA GLU A 151 18.32 -3.14 25.78
C GLU A 151 19.15 -2.71 24.56
N ILE A 152 19.53 -1.43 24.50
CA ILE A 152 20.41 -0.91 23.44
C ILE A 152 21.77 -0.64 24.08
N HIS A 153 22.75 -1.45 23.73
CA HIS A 153 24.09 -1.39 24.31
C HIS A 153 24.98 -0.38 23.58
N ASN A 154 25.86 0.29 24.32
CA ASN A 154 26.97 1.03 23.73
C ASN A 154 28.25 0.16 23.71
N GLY A 155 29.25 0.57 22.94
CA GLY A 155 30.55 -0.12 22.88
C GLY A 155 31.38 -0.03 24.18
N GLN A 156 30.84 0.58 25.23
CA GLN A 156 31.48 0.78 26.55
C GLN A 156 30.82 -0.09 27.64
N GLY A 157 29.77 -0.85 27.32
CA GLY A 157 29.09 -1.76 28.24
C GLY A 157 27.86 -1.19 28.94
N ASP A 158 27.54 0.10 28.76
CA ASP A 158 26.27 0.65 29.24
C ASP A 158 25.13 0.24 28.31
N HIS A 159 23.90 0.32 28.81
CA HIS A 159 22.70 0.15 27.99
C HIS A 159 21.65 1.19 28.33
N ILE A 160 20.76 1.41 27.37
CA ILE A 160 19.50 2.12 27.59
C ILE A 160 18.34 1.17 27.36
N GLU A 161 17.29 1.31 28.14
CA GLU A 161 16.02 0.62 27.89
C GLU A 161 15.22 1.37 26.84
N ALA A 162 14.63 0.64 25.91
CA ALA A 162 13.74 1.19 24.89
C ALA A 162 12.57 0.25 24.63
N LYS A 163 11.53 0.77 23.98
CA LYS A 163 10.34 0.02 23.60
C LYS A 163 10.04 0.27 22.13
N VAL A 164 9.73 -0.79 21.40
CA VAL A 164 9.25 -0.72 20.02
C VAL A 164 7.96 -1.51 19.85
N GLU A 165 7.13 -1.04 18.94
CA GLU A 165 5.89 -1.67 18.50
C GLU A 165 6.06 -2.14 17.06
N ILE A 166 5.61 -3.36 16.80
CA ILE A 166 5.59 -3.99 15.48
C ILE A 166 4.13 -4.21 15.10
N GLY A 167 3.62 -3.36 14.20
CA GLY A 167 2.34 -3.51 13.52
C GLY A 167 2.50 -4.09 12.10
N ALA A 168 1.42 -4.09 11.33
CA ALA A 168 1.44 -4.60 9.96
C ALA A 168 2.42 -3.82 9.05
N HIS A 169 2.52 -2.48 9.20
CA HIS A 169 3.50 -1.66 8.48
C HIS A 169 4.94 -2.12 8.76
N GLU A 170 5.31 -2.35 10.02
CA GLU A 170 6.66 -2.79 10.38
C GLU A 170 7.00 -4.18 9.84
N VAL A 171 6.01 -5.09 9.79
CA VAL A 171 6.17 -6.41 9.16
C VAL A 171 6.40 -6.27 7.66
N LEU A 172 5.56 -5.51 6.96
CA LEU A 172 5.67 -5.27 5.52
C LEU A 172 7.04 -4.69 5.14
N GLU A 173 7.47 -3.62 5.82
CA GLU A 173 8.75 -2.96 5.53
C GLU A 173 9.95 -3.84 5.88
N SER A 174 9.90 -4.60 6.99
CA SER A 174 10.98 -5.53 7.33
C SER A 174 11.11 -6.64 6.30
N VAL A 175 9.99 -7.24 5.86
CA VAL A 175 10.00 -8.29 4.85
C VAL A 175 10.51 -7.77 3.52
N ALA A 176 9.99 -6.62 3.05
CA ALA A 176 10.42 -6.00 1.80
C ALA A 176 11.93 -5.69 1.83
N TYR A 177 12.43 -5.12 2.93
CA TYR A 177 13.84 -4.83 3.08
C TYR A 177 14.71 -6.09 3.11
N MET A 178 14.31 -7.14 3.83
CA MET A 178 15.09 -8.39 3.85
C MET A 178 15.13 -9.07 2.46
N LEU A 179 14.08 -8.92 1.65
CA LEU A 179 14.04 -9.35 0.25
C LEU A 179 14.92 -8.46 -0.66
N GLU A 180 14.93 -7.15 -0.43
CA GLU A 180 15.84 -6.19 -1.08
C GLU A 180 17.32 -6.55 -0.80
N GLU A 181 17.66 -6.81 0.46
CA GLU A 181 19.00 -7.21 0.86
C GLU A 181 19.42 -8.52 0.17
N ARG A 182 18.49 -9.48 0.05
CA ARG A 182 18.73 -10.75 -0.65
C ARG A 182 19.03 -10.50 -2.12
N LEU A 183 18.22 -9.72 -2.81
CA LEU A 183 18.41 -9.40 -4.23
C LEU A 183 19.75 -8.69 -4.45
N THR A 184 20.06 -7.69 -3.64
CA THR A 184 21.32 -6.95 -3.70
C THR A 184 22.53 -7.86 -3.57
N ARG A 185 22.51 -8.77 -2.58
CA ARG A 185 23.57 -9.77 -2.38
C ARG A 185 23.69 -10.76 -3.53
N LYS A 186 22.58 -11.15 -4.17
CA LYS A 186 22.58 -12.04 -5.35
C LYS A 186 23.29 -11.41 -6.56
N PHE A 187 23.27 -10.09 -6.66
CA PHE A 187 24.05 -9.34 -7.65
C PHE A 187 25.50 -9.04 -7.21
N GLY A 188 25.95 -9.59 -6.08
CA GLY A 188 27.31 -9.37 -5.58
C GLY A 188 27.55 -7.99 -4.97
N ALA A 189 26.49 -7.22 -4.68
CA ALA A 189 26.56 -5.92 -4.02
C ALA A 189 26.26 -6.04 -2.51
N THR A 190 26.68 -5.02 -1.76
CA THR A 190 26.43 -4.92 -0.32
C THR A 190 25.20 -4.04 -0.10
N PRO A 191 24.13 -4.49 0.60
CA PRO A 191 22.97 -3.66 0.88
C PRO A 191 23.33 -2.36 1.59
N GLU A 192 22.61 -1.28 1.29
CA GLU A 192 22.83 0.00 1.96
C GLU A 192 22.32 -0.03 3.40
N PRO A 193 23.02 0.63 4.35
CA PRO A 193 22.57 0.69 5.73
C PRO A 193 21.33 1.58 5.86
N LEU A 194 20.21 1.01 6.31
CA LEU A 194 19.01 1.76 6.64
C LEU A 194 18.88 2.02 8.14
N GLY A 195 17.95 2.92 8.49
CA GLY A 195 17.58 3.16 9.89
C GLY A 195 16.98 1.91 10.53
N PHE A 196 17.13 1.78 11.85
CA PHE A 196 16.68 0.58 12.58
C PHE A 196 15.19 0.25 12.39
N ALA A 197 14.29 1.21 12.69
CA ALA A 197 12.86 1.04 12.52
C ALA A 197 12.37 1.74 11.23
N PRO A 198 11.55 1.09 10.39
CA PRO A 198 10.88 -0.20 10.64
C PRO A 198 11.68 -1.45 10.22
N TYR A 199 12.75 -1.30 9.43
CA TYR A 199 13.33 -2.36 8.61
C TYR A 199 14.00 -3.54 9.34
N HIS A 200 14.55 -3.33 10.53
CA HIS A 200 15.27 -4.36 11.29
C HIS A 200 14.43 -5.01 12.40
N LEU A 201 13.17 -4.59 12.57
CA LEU A 201 12.31 -5.00 13.67
C LEU A 201 11.94 -6.49 13.60
N LEU A 202 11.66 -7.03 12.42
CA LEU A 202 11.38 -8.46 12.28
C LEU A 202 12.62 -9.32 12.65
N ARG A 203 13.82 -8.89 12.22
CA ARG A 203 15.06 -9.62 12.49
C ARG A 203 15.36 -9.67 14.00
N ILE A 204 15.26 -8.54 14.71
CA ILE A 204 15.51 -8.53 16.16
C ILE A 204 14.45 -9.30 16.96
N LEU A 205 13.18 -9.26 16.51
CA LEU A 205 12.13 -10.08 17.10
C LEU A 205 12.44 -11.57 16.93
N ALA A 206 12.82 -12.00 15.72
CA ALA A 206 13.15 -13.38 15.43
C ALA A 206 14.38 -13.86 16.23
N LEU A 207 15.42 -13.03 16.38
CA LEU A 207 16.59 -13.36 17.21
C LEU A 207 16.23 -13.68 18.67
N HIS A 208 15.13 -13.16 19.18
CA HIS A 208 14.64 -13.46 20.53
C HIS A 208 13.70 -14.68 20.56
N VAL A 209 12.73 -14.72 19.64
CA VAL A 209 11.65 -15.72 19.66
C VAL A 209 12.04 -17.05 19.01
N ALA A 210 12.90 -16.99 18.00
CA ALA A 210 13.28 -18.09 17.13
C ALA A 210 14.78 -17.98 16.74
N PRO A 211 15.69 -18.01 17.75
CA PRO A 211 17.08 -17.61 17.60
C PRO A 211 17.89 -18.47 16.63
N THR A 212 17.41 -19.68 16.31
CA THR A 212 18.15 -20.58 15.42
C THR A 212 17.72 -20.46 13.98
N LEU A 213 16.62 -19.78 13.65
CA LEU A 213 16.16 -19.60 12.27
C LEU A 213 17.14 -18.78 11.42
N SER A 214 17.25 -19.13 10.13
CA SER A 214 17.99 -18.32 9.17
C SER A 214 17.17 -17.11 8.75
N ASP A 215 17.83 -16.07 8.20
CA ASP A 215 17.15 -14.91 7.61
C ASP A 215 16.09 -15.31 6.59
N GLU A 216 16.34 -16.34 5.76
CA GLU A 216 15.35 -16.87 4.81
C GLU A 216 14.10 -17.41 5.51
N CYS A 217 14.27 -18.14 6.62
CA CYS A 217 13.14 -18.64 7.41
C CYS A 217 12.38 -17.49 8.08
N VAL A 218 13.09 -16.44 8.54
CA VAL A 218 12.48 -15.26 9.14
C VAL A 218 11.64 -14.49 8.11
N VAL A 219 12.16 -14.31 6.88
CA VAL A 219 11.38 -13.74 5.76
C VAL A 219 10.15 -14.60 5.46
N ALA A 220 10.32 -15.93 5.41
CA ALA A 220 9.20 -16.84 5.17
C ALA A 220 8.13 -16.74 6.26
N CYS A 221 8.52 -16.57 7.53
CA CYS A 221 7.58 -16.32 8.64
C CYS A 221 6.84 -14.99 8.48
N GLY A 222 7.52 -13.94 8.03
CA GLY A 222 6.89 -12.64 7.74
C GLY A 222 5.91 -12.74 6.56
N LEU A 223 6.30 -13.39 5.45
CA LEU A 223 5.41 -13.64 4.31
C LEU A 223 4.18 -14.47 4.69
N ALA A 224 4.39 -15.49 5.54
CA ALA A 224 3.34 -16.32 6.09
C ALA A 224 2.36 -15.53 6.96
N SER A 225 2.82 -14.56 7.75
CA SER A 225 1.93 -13.73 8.56
C SER A 225 1.11 -12.73 7.75
N LEU A 226 1.61 -12.29 6.58
CA LEU A 226 0.83 -11.47 5.63
C LEU A 226 -0.37 -12.23 5.02
N GLN A 227 -0.41 -13.56 5.15
CA GLN A 227 -1.60 -14.35 4.81
C GLN A 227 -2.65 -14.38 5.93
N ASP A 228 -2.54 -13.48 6.91
CA ASP A 228 -3.62 -13.11 7.83
C ASP A 228 -4.05 -11.66 7.57
N SER A 229 -5.29 -11.32 7.92
CA SER A 229 -5.74 -9.92 7.92
C SER A 229 -5.00 -9.05 8.95
N ASP A 230 -4.54 -9.65 10.06
CA ASP A 230 -3.80 -9.01 11.15
C ASP A 230 -2.41 -9.70 11.32
N PRO A 231 -1.41 -9.34 10.48
CA PRO A 231 -0.11 -10.01 10.47
C PRO A 231 0.62 -10.07 11.83
N PRO A 232 0.58 -9.04 12.70
CA PRO A 232 1.15 -9.14 14.04
C PRO A 232 0.60 -10.31 14.86
N SER A 233 -0.70 -10.60 14.77
CA SER A 233 -1.34 -11.67 15.55
C SER A 233 -0.81 -13.06 15.22
N THR A 234 -0.40 -13.32 13.98
CA THR A 234 0.08 -14.65 13.54
C THR A 234 1.59 -14.79 13.56
N LEU A 235 2.32 -13.68 13.46
CA LEU A 235 3.78 -13.69 13.30
C LEU A 235 4.52 -14.46 14.41
N LEU A 236 4.16 -14.24 15.68
CA LEU A 236 4.82 -14.93 16.81
C LEU A 236 4.61 -16.45 16.76
N ASP A 237 3.40 -16.88 16.40
CA ASP A 237 3.05 -18.29 16.35
C ASP A 237 3.76 -19.00 15.19
N VAL A 238 3.90 -18.33 14.04
CA VAL A 238 4.65 -18.85 12.90
C VAL A 238 6.14 -18.95 13.24
N LEU A 239 6.74 -17.91 13.84
CA LEU A 239 8.14 -17.93 14.28
C LEU A 239 8.42 -19.08 15.27
N ARG A 240 7.58 -19.22 16.30
CA ARG A 240 7.71 -20.28 17.31
C ARG A 240 7.53 -21.67 16.70
N SER A 241 6.55 -21.83 15.81
CA SER A 241 6.31 -23.12 15.15
C SER A 241 7.49 -23.52 14.27
N ALA A 242 8.04 -22.59 13.48
CA ALA A 242 9.22 -22.84 12.66
C ALA A 242 10.46 -23.19 13.52
N GLU A 243 10.69 -22.48 14.63
CA GLU A 243 11.77 -22.80 15.57
C GLU A 243 11.61 -24.22 16.15
N GLN A 244 10.39 -24.59 16.54
CA GLN A 244 10.09 -25.93 17.07
C GLN A 244 10.32 -27.03 16.02
N GLU A 245 9.95 -26.80 14.76
CA GLU A 245 10.19 -27.75 13.68
C GLU A 245 11.69 -27.90 13.39
N LYS A 246 12.44 -26.80 13.41
CA LYS A 246 13.90 -26.85 13.30
C LYS A 246 14.54 -27.62 14.46
N ALA A 247 14.06 -27.43 15.69
CA ALA A 247 14.54 -28.16 16.87
C ALA A 247 14.26 -29.68 16.79
N LYS A 248 13.22 -30.10 16.05
CA LYS A 248 12.94 -31.51 15.74
C LYS A 248 13.82 -32.08 14.62
N GLY A 249 14.66 -31.25 13.98
CA GLY A 249 15.49 -31.64 12.84
C GLY A 249 14.77 -31.57 11.48
N ASN A 250 13.57 -31.00 11.42
CA ASN A 250 12.85 -30.79 10.17
C ASN A 250 13.32 -29.51 9.46
N ASP A 251 13.04 -29.39 8.17
CA ASP A 251 13.27 -28.16 7.42
C ASP A 251 12.15 -27.14 7.72
N PRO A 252 12.45 -26.05 8.47
CA PRO A 252 11.45 -25.03 8.80
C PRO A 252 10.91 -24.30 7.55
N LEU A 253 11.71 -24.12 6.51
CA LEU A 253 11.29 -23.40 5.30
C LEU A 253 10.22 -24.21 4.55
N GLN A 254 10.47 -25.51 4.38
CA GLN A 254 9.51 -26.44 3.79
C GLN A 254 8.24 -26.57 4.64
N PHE A 255 8.38 -26.58 5.98
CA PHE A 255 7.23 -26.58 6.89
C PHE A 255 6.34 -25.35 6.71
N ILE A 256 6.94 -24.15 6.68
CA ILE A 256 6.21 -22.89 6.48
C ILE A 256 5.51 -22.92 5.12
N ALA A 257 6.21 -23.31 4.05
CA ALA A 257 5.64 -23.38 2.70
C ALA A 257 4.44 -24.35 2.64
N ASN A 258 4.57 -25.56 3.18
CA ASN A 258 3.48 -26.54 3.19
C ASN A 258 2.28 -26.06 4.01
N THR A 259 2.54 -25.44 5.15
CA THR A 259 1.49 -24.89 6.02
C THR A 259 0.74 -23.77 5.31
N GLN A 260 1.46 -22.84 4.68
CA GLN A 260 0.86 -21.72 3.95
C GLN A 260 0.07 -22.18 2.73
N SER A 261 0.61 -23.13 1.96
CA SER A 261 -0.13 -23.74 0.84
C SER A 261 -1.46 -24.32 1.31
N ARG A 262 -1.46 -25.10 2.41
CA ARG A 262 -2.70 -25.66 2.99
C ARG A 262 -3.67 -24.56 3.45
N LEU A 263 -3.19 -23.58 4.20
CA LEU A 263 -4.04 -22.48 4.69
C LEU A 263 -4.68 -21.68 3.55
N LEU A 264 -3.93 -21.44 2.46
CA LEU A 264 -4.48 -20.77 1.26
C LEU A 264 -5.48 -21.64 0.50
N HIS A 265 -5.33 -22.97 0.50
CA HIS A 265 -6.35 -23.88 -0.01
C HIS A 265 -7.62 -23.82 0.84
N ASP A 266 -7.48 -23.85 2.17
CA ASP A 266 -8.59 -23.77 3.12
C ASP A 266 -9.31 -22.40 3.04
N ALA A 267 -8.57 -21.33 2.76
CA ALA A 267 -9.11 -19.96 2.65
C ALA A 267 -9.75 -19.65 1.28
N ARG A 268 -9.73 -20.56 0.31
CA ARG A 268 -10.16 -20.30 -1.08
C ARG A 268 -11.58 -19.74 -1.16
N GLU A 269 -12.54 -20.38 -0.52
CA GLU A 269 -13.94 -19.94 -0.55
C GLU A 269 -14.11 -18.55 0.06
N TRP A 270 -13.37 -18.25 1.13
CA TRP A 270 -13.39 -16.93 1.74
C TRP A 270 -12.82 -15.87 0.79
N ILE A 271 -11.69 -16.15 0.13
CA ILE A 271 -11.07 -15.27 -0.86
C ILE A 271 -12.04 -15.00 -2.01
N ASP A 272 -12.61 -16.06 -2.60
CA ASP A 272 -13.54 -15.95 -3.73
C ASP A 272 -14.77 -15.10 -3.36
N LYS A 273 -15.33 -15.32 -2.17
CA LYS A 273 -16.44 -14.51 -1.64
C LYS A 273 -16.07 -13.05 -1.43
N ARG A 274 -14.88 -12.75 -0.89
CA ARG A 274 -14.42 -11.35 -0.73
C ARG A 274 -14.31 -10.65 -2.08
N LEU A 275 -13.78 -11.34 -3.09
CA LEU A 275 -13.61 -10.80 -4.43
C LEU A 275 -14.96 -10.56 -5.13
N GLU A 276 -15.91 -11.47 -4.98
CA GLU A 276 -17.28 -11.31 -5.48
C GLU A 276 -18.00 -10.14 -4.81
N GLU A 277 -17.83 -9.96 -3.49
CA GLU A 277 -18.38 -8.80 -2.77
C GLU A 277 -17.81 -7.46 -3.25
N ILE A 278 -16.56 -7.42 -3.71
CA ILE A 278 -15.98 -6.23 -4.33
C ILE A 278 -16.58 -6.03 -5.72
N GLU A 279 -16.63 -7.08 -6.54
CA GLU A 279 -17.11 -7.04 -7.92
C GLU A 279 -18.58 -6.60 -8.03
N THR A 280 -19.44 -7.10 -7.14
CA THR A 280 -20.87 -6.77 -7.08
C THR A 280 -21.15 -5.30 -6.76
N ARG A 281 -20.20 -4.55 -6.20
CA ARG A 281 -20.31 -3.09 -6.00
C ARG A 281 -20.09 -2.28 -7.28
N PHE A 282 -19.62 -2.92 -8.34
CA PHE A 282 -19.42 -2.33 -9.66
C PHE A 282 -20.28 -3.04 -10.72
N PRO A 283 -21.63 -2.92 -10.61
CA PRO A 283 -22.56 -3.64 -11.49
C PRO A 283 -22.56 -3.10 -12.92
N ASN A 284 -22.18 -1.84 -13.10
CA ASN A 284 -22.14 -1.18 -14.41
C ASN A 284 -20.74 -1.29 -15.02
N ASP A 285 -20.69 -1.35 -16.35
CA ASP A 285 -19.44 -1.32 -17.10
C ASP A 285 -18.98 0.12 -17.32
N GLU A 286 -18.39 0.72 -16.29
CA GLU A 286 -17.81 2.07 -16.31
C GLU A 286 -16.27 2.04 -16.16
N PRO A 287 -15.53 3.11 -16.53
CA PRO A 287 -14.06 3.08 -16.53
C PRO A 287 -13.45 2.64 -15.19
N MET A 288 -13.93 3.16 -14.05
CA MET A 288 -13.47 2.73 -12.73
C MET A 288 -13.77 1.26 -12.46
N ALA A 289 -14.95 0.76 -12.84
CA ALA A 289 -15.32 -0.64 -12.70
C ALA A 289 -14.38 -1.56 -13.48
N ARG A 290 -14.00 -1.19 -14.71
CA ARG A 290 -13.03 -1.94 -15.52
C ARG A 290 -11.66 -2.01 -14.83
N ALA A 291 -11.17 -0.90 -14.31
CA ALA A 291 -9.91 -0.86 -13.57
C ALA A 291 -9.95 -1.73 -12.30
N VAL A 292 -11.03 -1.66 -11.52
CA VAL A 292 -11.22 -2.52 -10.32
C VAL A 292 -11.26 -4.00 -10.72
N LYS A 293 -12.04 -4.37 -11.74
CA LYS A 293 -12.11 -5.76 -12.23
C LYS A 293 -10.75 -6.27 -12.72
N ARG A 294 -9.94 -5.42 -13.36
CA ARG A 294 -8.56 -5.77 -13.74
C ARG A 294 -7.67 -6.04 -12.53
N THR A 295 -7.78 -5.21 -11.48
CA THR A 295 -7.10 -5.46 -10.20
C THR A 295 -7.56 -6.76 -9.55
N LEU A 296 -8.87 -7.04 -9.53
CA LEU A 296 -9.40 -8.30 -9.00
C LEU A 296 -8.90 -9.53 -9.78
N ALA A 297 -8.79 -9.42 -11.11
CA ALA A 297 -8.23 -10.50 -11.94
C ALA A 297 -6.77 -10.79 -11.58
N ALA A 298 -5.95 -9.76 -11.37
CA ALA A 298 -4.58 -9.92 -10.89
C ALA A 298 -4.53 -10.57 -9.51
N ILE A 299 -5.40 -10.15 -8.58
CA ILE A 299 -5.50 -10.75 -7.24
C ILE A 299 -5.86 -12.24 -7.32
N ARG A 300 -6.88 -12.60 -8.12
CA ARG A 300 -7.28 -14.00 -8.34
C ARG A 300 -6.12 -14.85 -8.85
N TRP A 301 -5.43 -14.35 -9.89
CA TRP A 301 -4.29 -15.02 -10.47
C TRP A 301 -3.17 -15.24 -9.44
N ASN A 302 -2.81 -14.21 -8.69
CA ASN A 302 -1.73 -14.27 -7.73
C ASN A 302 -2.03 -15.21 -6.55
N PHE A 303 -3.29 -15.25 -6.07
CA PHE A 303 -3.68 -16.24 -5.05
C PHE A 303 -3.62 -17.67 -5.57
N GLU A 304 -4.08 -17.91 -6.80
CA GLU A 304 -3.99 -19.25 -7.41
C GLU A 304 -2.53 -19.69 -7.56
N PHE A 305 -1.64 -18.76 -7.94
CA PHE A 305 -0.22 -19.03 -8.00
C PHE A 305 0.36 -19.34 -6.60
N ARG A 306 0.07 -18.50 -5.59
CA ARG A 306 0.60 -18.67 -4.23
C ARG A 306 0.15 -19.95 -3.54
N ARG A 307 -1.03 -20.48 -3.89
CA ARG A 307 -1.46 -21.81 -3.40
C ARG A 307 -0.47 -22.91 -3.74
N HIS A 308 0.26 -22.77 -4.85
CA HIS A 308 1.28 -23.72 -5.31
C HIS A 308 2.70 -23.25 -4.99
N SER A 309 2.92 -21.94 -4.87
CA SER A 309 4.21 -21.33 -4.54
C SER A 309 4.04 -20.20 -3.51
N PRO A 310 3.87 -20.53 -2.22
CA PRO A 310 3.52 -19.54 -1.20
C PRO A 310 4.65 -18.55 -0.89
N LEU A 311 5.90 -18.96 -1.14
CA LEU A 311 7.14 -18.19 -0.94
C LEU A 311 7.76 -17.77 -2.28
N VAL A 312 6.91 -17.44 -3.26
CA VAL A 312 7.27 -17.12 -4.64
C VAL A 312 8.36 -16.05 -4.76
N GLU A 313 8.42 -15.10 -3.82
CA GLU A 313 9.41 -14.01 -3.78
C GLU A 313 10.84 -14.51 -3.89
N PHE A 314 11.17 -15.65 -3.27
CA PHE A 314 12.51 -16.22 -3.37
C PHE A 314 12.83 -16.66 -4.80
N SER A 315 11.88 -17.31 -5.47
CA SER A 315 12.02 -17.73 -6.87
C SER A 315 12.09 -16.55 -7.82
N LEU A 316 11.34 -15.46 -7.55
CA LEU A 316 11.41 -14.24 -8.33
C LEU A 316 12.79 -13.58 -8.22
N ILE A 317 13.35 -13.50 -7.01
CA ILE A 317 14.70 -12.97 -6.80
C ILE A 317 15.74 -13.78 -7.55
N ASP A 318 15.64 -15.11 -7.50
CA ASP A 318 16.56 -15.99 -8.22
C ASP A 318 16.44 -15.80 -9.75
N LEU A 319 15.22 -15.62 -10.26
CA LEU A 319 14.98 -15.35 -11.68
C LEU A 319 15.56 -13.99 -12.11
N ILE A 320 15.28 -12.93 -11.36
CA ILE A 320 15.78 -11.57 -11.63
C ILE A 320 17.31 -11.53 -11.58
N ALA A 321 17.91 -12.20 -10.60
CA ALA A 321 19.36 -12.27 -10.46
C ALA A 321 20.03 -13.04 -11.61
N SER A 322 19.32 -14.00 -12.23
CA SER A 322 19.83 -14.78 -13.37
C SER A 322 19.76 -14.03 -14.70
N ASP A 323 18.72 -13.23 -14.92
CA ASP A 323 18.54 -12.37 -16.09
C ASP A 323 17.67 -11.18 -15.70
N CYS A 324 18.25 -9.98 -15.67
CA CYS A 324 17.52 -8.77 -15.28
C CYS A 324 16.37 -8.42 -16.23
N ASN A 325 16.39 -8.90 -17.48
CA ASN A 325 15.30 -8.70 -18.44
C ASN A 325 14.02 -9.47 -18.04
N THR A 326 14.13 -10.42 -17.10
CA THR A 326 12.97 -11.16 -16.58
C THR A 326 12.08 -10.29 -15.71
N LEU A 327 12.54 -9.15 -15.19
CA LEU A 327 11.69 -8.24 -14.40
C LEU A 327 10.44 -7.85 -15.21
N THR A 328 10.60 -7.46 -16.47
CA THR A 328 9.49 -7.13 -17.37
C THR A 328 8.48 -8.28 -17.49
N GLN A 329 8.96 -9.51 -17.57
CA GLN A 329 8.11 -10.72 -17.66
C GLN A 329 7.40 -10.99 -16.33
N ILE A 330 8.08 -10.81 -15.20
CA ILE A 330 7.50 -10.93 -13.86
C ILE A 330 6.37 -9.92 -13.68
N LEU A 331 6.59 -8.66 -14.06
CA LEU A 331 5.55 -7.62 -14.00
C LEU A 331 4.35 -7.96 -14.90
N ALA A 332 4.58 -8.54 -16.08
CA ALA A 332 3.50 -8.97 -16.96
C ALA A 332 2.67 -10.12 -16.36
N VAL A 333 3.31 -11.06 -15.64
CA VAL A 333 2.64 -12.23 -15.05
C VAL A 333 1.94 -11.90 -13.75
N PHE A 334 2.60 -11.23 -12.81
CA PHE A 334 2.10 -10.98 -11.46
C PHE A 334 1.40 -9.63 -11.30
N GLY A 335 1.44 -8.81 -12.36
CA GLY A 335 0.90 -7.46 -12.39
C GLY A 335 1.97 -6.40 -12.19
N GLY A 336 1.74 -5.26 -12.84
CA GLY A 336 2.45 -4.02 -12.64
C GLY A 336 1.53 -2.96 -12.03
N CYS A 337 2.14 -1.88 -11.56
CA CYS A 337 1.45 -0.73 -11.01
C CYS A 337 1.92 0.54 -11.74
N ALA A 338 1.31 1.68 -11.44
CA ALA A 338 1.76 2.92 -12.04
C ALA A 338 3.12 3.32 -11.44
N VAL A 339 3.98 3.97 -12.23
CA VAL A 339 5.28 4.50 -11.76
C VAL A 339 5.36 5.98 -12.07
N LEU A 340 5.41 6.81 -11.04
CA LEU A 340 5.66 8.24 -11.15
C LEU A 340 7.15 8.51 -10.94
N GLN A 341 7.81 8.97 -12.00
CA GLN A 341 9.17 9.45 -11.94
C GLN A 341 9.17 10.95 -11.63
N LYS A 342 9.70 11.31 -10.46
CA LYS A 342 9.95 12.72 -10.15
C LYS A 342 11.12 13.25 -10.94
N ARG A 343 11.00 14.48 -11.44
CA ARG A 343 12.11 15.22 -12.10
C ARG A 343 12.45 16.49 -11.34
N LEU A 344 13.62 17.06 -11.64
CA LEU A 344 14.01 18.36 -11.11
C LEU A 344 13.02 19.43 -11.56
N GLY A 345 12.69 20.36 -10.66
CA GLY A 345 11.73 21.44 -10.91
C GLY A 345 10.80 21.68 -9.72
N TYR A 346 10.02 22.74 -9.80
CA TYR A 346 8.98 23.07 -8.82
C TYR A 346 7.71 22.27 -9.09
N ASP A 347 6.93 21.93 -8.05
CA ASP A 347 5.66 21.21 -8.24
C ASP A 347 4.71 21.94 -9.24
N ASP A 348 4.82 23.26 -9.33
CA ASP A 348 3.99 24.10 -10.22
C ASP A 348 4.49 24.15 -11.67
N ASP A 349 5.63 23.52 -11.98
CA ASP A 349 6.06 23.30 -13.36
C ASP A 349 5.10 22.29 -14.02
N VAL A 350 4.49 22.68 -15.14
CA VAL A 350 3.56 21.81 -15.89
C VAL A 350 4.32 20.60 -16.38
N GLU A 351 3.72 19.40 -16.26
CA GLU A 351 4.33 18.16 -16.72
C GLU A 351 5.74 17.93 -16.13
N ARG A 352 6.02 18.46 -14.92
CA ARG A 352 7.30 18.26 -14.27
C ARG A 352 7.61 16.78 -14.14
N ASP A 353 6.66 15.95 -13.73
CA ASP A 353 6.87 14.52 -13.53
C ASP A 353 6.34 13.70 -14.71
N VAL A 354 6.84 12.48 -14.84
CA VAL A 354 6.37 11.51 -15.86
C VAL A 354 5.69 10.35 -15.16
N LEU A 355 4.56 9.90 -15.71
CA LEU A 355 3.78 8.79 -15.20
C LEU A 355 3.73 7.66 -16.21
N TYR A 356 4.28 6.51 -15.84
CA TYR A 356 4.31 5.30 -16.64
C TYR A 356 3.30 4.28 -16.11
N GLU A 357 2.73 3.48 -17.00
CA GLU A 357 1.98 2.28 -16.64
C GLU A 357 2.87 1.07 -16.93
N PHE A 358 3.27 0.35 -15.88
CA PHE A 358 4.03 -0.89 -16.03
C PHE A 358 3.11 -2.10 -16.22
N VAL A 359 1.81 -1.86 -16.34
CA VAL A 359 0.84 -2.86 -16.81
C VAL A 359 1.03 -3.00 -18.31
N LEU A 360 1.85 -3.97 -18.70
CA LEU A 360 2.00 -4.38 -20.09
C LEU A 360 0.74 -5.16 -20.51
N ASP A 361 -0.40 -4.46 -20.61
CA ASP A 361 -1.39 -4.93 -21.55
C ASP A 361 -0.74 -4.82 -22.94
N THR A 362 -0.76 -5.91 -23.69
CA THR A 362 -0.26 -5.95 -25.08
C THR A 362 -1.01 -4.99 -26.00
N ASP A 363 -2.15 -4.48 -25.53
CA ASP A 363 -2.92 -3.41 -26.14
C ASP A 363 -2.81 -2.16 -25.26
N ASP A 364 -2.45 -1.04 -25.87
CA ASP A 364 -2.54 0.31 -25.30
C ASP A 364 -4.01 0.62 -24.94
N ASN A 365 -4.47 0.09 -23.79
CA ASN A 365 -5.86 0.15 -23.38
C ASN A 365 -6.10 1.48 -22.65
N GLN A 366 -6.30 2.51 -23.45
CA GLN A 366 -6.61 3.87 -23.01
C GLN A 366 -7.79 3.91 -22.01
N GLU A 367 -8.79 3.04 -22.15
CA GLU A 367 -9.93 3.00 -21.23
C GLU A 367 -9.54 2.49 -19.83
N LEU A 368 -8.66 1.48 -19.76
CA LEU A 368 -8.10 1.00 -18.50
C LEU A 368 -7.17 2.04 -17.86
N TYR A 369 -6.38 2.73 -18.68
CA TYR A 369 -5.56 3.85 -18.22
C TYR A 369 -6.43 4.91 -17.54
N GLU A 370 -7.46 5.39 -18.22
CA GLU A 370 -8.41 6.39 -17.68
C GLU A 370 -9.15 5.86 -16.44
N GLY A 371 -9.60 4.60 -16.49
CA GLY A 371 -10.27 3.93 -15.38
C GLY A 371 -9.43 3.90 -14.10
N ARG A 372 -8.12 3.62 -14.20
CA ARG A 372 -7.20 3.65 -13.06
C ARG A 372 -7.07 5.05 -12.49
N ARG A 373 -6.98 6.07 -13.35
CA ARG A 373 -6.87 7.48 -12.92
C ARG A 373 -8.10 7.92 -12.14
N ILE A 374 -9.27 7.54 -12.61
CA ILE A 374 -10.55 7.80 -11.96
C ILE A 374 -10.61 7.04 -10.62
N MET A 375 -10.25 5.75 -10.59
CA MET A 375 -10.21 4.94 -9.35
C MET A 375 -9.34 5.59 -8.26
N HIS A 376 -8.10 5.96 -8.61
CA HIS A 376 -7.15 6.58 -7.69
C HIS A 376 -7.65 7.94 -7.17
N ALA A 377 -8.19 8.78 -8.05
CA ALA A 377 -8.77 10.05 -7.66
C ALA A 377 -10.01 9.87 -6.76
N ALA A 378 -10.83 8.84 -7.00
CA ALA A 378 -12.00 8.53 -6.19
C ALA A 378 -11.60 8.09 -4.78
N PHE A 379 -10.66 7.16 -4.65
CA PHE A 379 -10.13 6.74 -3.34
C PHE A 379 -9.42 7.88 -2.62
N ARG A 380 -8.68 8.72 -3.35
CA ARG A 380 -8.09 9.93 -2.77
C ARG A 380 -9.16 10.86 -2.22
N PHE A 381 -10.21 11.14 -2.99
CA PHE A 381 -11.30 12.01 -2.55
C PHE A 381 -11.98 11.46 -1.28
N VAL A 382 -12.27 10.16 -1.21
CA VAL A 382 -12.81 9.51 0.00
C VAL A 382 -11.86 9.69 1.19
N ALA A 383 -10.55 9.45 0.99
CA ALA A 383 -9.54 9.59 2.04
C ALA A 383 -9.41 11.02 2.60
N LEU A 384 -9.65 12.06 1.78
CA LEU A 384 -9.63 13.45 2.24
C LEU A 384 -10.70 13.77 3.30
N HIS A 385 -11.77 12.97 3.36
CA HIS A 385 -12.85 13.16 4.34
C HIS A 385 -12.60 12.42 5.66
N ALA A 386 -11.47 11.71 5.79
CA ALA A 386 -11.09 11.03 7.02
C ALA A 386 -10.64 12.06 8.08
N GLY A 387 -11.55 12.44 8.97
CA GLY A 387 -11.30 13.35 10.08
C GLY A 387 -10.68 12.67 11.31
N ARG A 388 -10.30 13.49 12.30
CA ARG A 388 -9.83 12.99 13.60
C ARG A 388 -10.88 12.12 14.27
N GLY A 389 -10.43 11.08 14.98
CA GLY A 389 -11.30 10.12 15.64
C GLY A 389 -12.18 9.31 14.68
N GLY A 390 -11.88 9.33 13.37
CA GLY A 390 -12.67 8.66 12.33
C GLY A 390 -13.95 9.42 11.92
N ARG A 391 -14.18 10.65 12.39
CA ARG A 391 -15.32 11.47 11.95
C ARG A 391 -15.24 11.71 10.44
N LEU A 392 -16.36 11.61 9.73
CA LEU A 392 -16.42 11.99 8.32
C LEU A 392 -16.58 13.51 8.21
N LEU A 393 -15.59 14.16 7.60
CA LEU A 393 -15.64 15.59 7.30
C LEU A 393 -16.64 15.84 6.17
N ALA A 394 -17.34 16.98 6.19
CA ALA A 394 -17.97 17.50 4.99
C ALA A 394 -16.90 18.09 4.06
N THR A 395 -17.17 18.15 2.75
CA THR A 395 -16.21 18.73 1.78
C THR A 395 -15.88 20.20 2.11
N SER A 396 -16.84 20.95 2.68
CA SER A 396 -16.64 22.33 3.14
C SER A 396 -15.72 22.47 4.36
N GLU A 397 -15.44 21.37 5.07
CA GLU A 397 -14.54 21.35 6.24
C GLU A 397 -13.11 20.95 5.86
N ILE A 398 -12.87 20.50 4.62
CA ILE A 398 -11.54 20.13 4.17
C ILE A 398 -10.72 21.40 3.97
N ALA A 399 -9.56 21.48 4.63
CA ALA A 399 -8.66 22.62 4.50
C ALA A 399 -8.12 22.74 3.06
N GLU A 400 -8.18 23.93 2.48
CA GLU A 400 -7.59 24.22 1.17
C GLU A 400 -6.06 24.34 1.33
N THR A 401 -5.33 23.25 1.14
CA THR A 401 -3.88 23.21 1.36
C THR A 401 -3.20 22.26 0.37
N ARG A 402 -1.91 22.49 0.10
CA ARG A 402 -1.13 21.66 -0.83
C ARG A 402 -0.97 20.19 -0.42
N SER A 403 -1.28 19.82 0.84
CA SER A 403 -1.32 18.41 1.23
C SER A 403 -2.46 17.64 0.57
N ASN A 404 -3.46 18.36 0.03
CA ASN A 404 -4.65 17.81 -0.63
C ASN A 404 -4.55 17.82 -2.17
N MET A 405 -3.36 18.12 -2.70
CA MET A 405 -3.05 18.17 -4.12
C MET A 405 -3.57 16.96 -4.90
N CYS A 406 -4.08 17.23 -6.11
CA CYS A 406 -4.47 16.20 -7.06
C CYS A 406 -3.33 15.19 -7.24
N PRO A 407 -3.60 13.86 -7.22
CA PRO A 407 -2.56 12.84 -7.42
C PRO A 407 -1.75 12.98 -8.72
N TYR A 408 -2.31 13.68 -9.71
CA TYR A 408 -1.72 13.88 -11.04
C TYR A 408 -1.23 15.31 -11.28
N TYR A 409 -1.19 16.17 -10.26
CA TYR A 409 -0.90 17.60 -10.43
C TYR A 409 0.38 17.89 -11.23
N THR A 410 1.43 17.11 -10.97
CA THR A 410 2.75 17.28 -11.58
C THR A 410 2.91 16.54 -12.91
N THR A 411 1.96 15.68 -13.29
CA THR A 411 1.97 14.88 -14.52
C THR A 411 0.85 15.27 -15.49
N CYS A 412 -0.09 16.12 -15.05
CA CYS A 412 -1.29 16.48 -15.80
C CYS A 412 -0.97 17.47 -16.91
N THR A 413 -1.46 17.14 -18.12
CA THR A 413 -1.26 17.92 -19.35
C THR A 413 -2.44 18.84 -19.68
N LEU A 414 -3.57 18.69 -18.97
CA LEU A 414 -4.82 19.37 -19.28
C LEU A 414 -4.72 20.89 -19.08
N GLU A 415 -5.30 21.68 -19.98
CA GLU A 415 -5.36 23.15 -19.89
C GLU A 415 -5.97 23.63 -18.57
N ALA A 416 -6.96 22.91 -18.03
CA ALA A 416 -7.55 23.21 -16.73
C ALA A 416 -6.51 23.28 -15.58
N ARG A 417 -5.45 22.46 -15.62
CA ARG A 417 -4.34 22.56 -14.67
C ARG A 417 -3.61 23.88 -14.86
N LYS A 418 -3.31 24.26 -16.10
CA LYS A 418 -2.55 25.48 -16.44
C LYS A 418 -3.33 26.74 -16.06
N GLU A 419 -4.64 26.74 -16.30
CA GLU A 419 -5.54 27.86 -16.01
C GLU A 419 -5.87 27.96 -14.51
N ASN A 420 -6.05 26.83 -13.82
CA ASN A 420 -6.47 26.78 -12.41
C ASN A 420 -5.52 25.96 -11.51
N PRO A 421 -4.21 26.29 -11.45
CA PRO A 421 -3.22 25.49 -10.72
C PRO A 421 -3.51 25.41 -9.22
N THR A 422 -3.98 26.51 -8.61
CA THR A 422 -4.36 26.54 -7.19
C THR A 422 -5.52 25.60 -6.88
N VAL A 423 -6.51 25.47 -7.79
CA VAL A 423 -7.62 24.53 -7.61
C VAL A 423 -7.08 23.10 -7.57
N CYS A 424 -6.25 22.71 -8.53
CA CYS A 424 -5.68 21.36 -8.55
C CYS A 424 -4.69 21.09 -7.40
N ALA A 425 -3.97 22.11 -6.92
CA ALA A 425 -2.96 21.99 -5.87
C ALA A 425 -3.56 21.92 -4.46
N GLU A 426 -4.67 22.61 -4.20
CA GLU A 426 -5.15 22.81 -2.82
C GLU A 426 -6.57 22.28 -2.59
N LYS A 427 -7.38 22.21 -3.64
CA LYS A 427 -8.83 21.92 -3.58
C LYS A 427 -9.37 21.25 -4.84
N PRO A 428 -8.78 20.11 -5.26
CA PRO A 428 -9.09 19.50 -6.55
C PRO A 428 -10.55 19.09 -6.74
N TRP A 429 -11.33 18.96 -5.65
CA TRP A 429 -12.77 18.71 -5.70
C TRP A 429 -13.60 19.88 -6.26
N GLN A 430 -13.07 21.10 -6.28
CA GLN A 430 -13.75 22.26 -6.90
C GLN A 430 -13.74 22.20 -8.44
N SER A 431 -12.95 21.31 -9.05
CA SER A 431 -12.99 21.04 -10.50
C SER A 431 -14.39 20.63 -11.01
N VAL A 432 -15.24 20.11 -10.12
CA VAL A 432 -16.63 19.70 -10.40
C VAL A 432 -17.53 20.87 -10.81
N SER A 433 -17.32 22.06 -10.25
CA SER A 433 -18.08 23.26 -10.59
C SER A 433 -17.57 23.96 -11.85
N GLU A 434 -16.33 23.70 -12.26
CA GLU A 434 -15.65 24.37 -13.37
C GLU A 434 -15.77 23.60 -14.70
N HIS A 435 -16.35 22.39 -14.71
CA HIS A 435 -16.58 21.57 -15.91
C HIS A 435 -15.33 21.31 -16.75
N THR A 436 -14.21 21.13 -16.06
CA THR A 436 -12.87 20.94 -16.63
C THR A 436 -12.69 19.62 -17.40
N ARG A 437 -13.62 18.66 -17.26
CA ARG A 437 -13.59 17.32 -17.86
C ARG A 437 -12.32 16.52 -17.53
N CYS A 438 -11.80 16.65 -16.31
CA CYS A 438 -10.61 15.92 -15.86
C CYS A 438 -10.96 14.63 -15.09
N TRP A 439 -9.97 13.74 -14.89
CA TRP A 439 -10.17 12.48 -14.16
C TRP A 439 -10.65 12.69 -12.71
N TYR A 440 -10.19 13.75 -12.04
CA TYR A 440 -10.59 14.04 -10.66
C TYR A 440 -12.06 14.47 -10.60
N GLU A 441 -12.50 15.34 -11.53
CA GLU A 441 -13.90 15.70 -11.66
C GLU A 441 -14.76 14.46 -11.90
N HIS A 442 -14.35 13.60 -12.85
CA HIS A 442 -15.07 12.36 -13.16
C HIS A 442 -15.16 11.45 -11.92
N ALA A 443 -14.07 11.30 -11.17
CA ALA A 443 -14.03 10.53 -9.94
C ALA A 443 -15.02 11.03 -8.88
N VAL A 444 -15.15 12.35 -8.68
CA VAL A 444 -16.14 12.90 -7.75
C VAL A 444 -17.57 12.67 -8.26
N HIS A 445 -17.81 12.78 -9.57
CA HIS A 445 -19.13 12.55 -10.15
C HIS A 445 -19.63 11.11 -9.98
N ILE A 446 -18.78 10.10 -10.19
CA ILE A 446 -19.20 8.68 -10.12
C ILE A 446 -19.48 8.20 -8.69
N ILE A 447 -18.97 8.90 -7.67
CA ILE A 447 -19.24 8.58 -6.27
C ILE A 447 -20.71 8.89 -5.92
N ALA A 448 -21.32 9.91 -6.55
CA ALA A 448 -22.73 10.22 -6.31
C ALA A 448 -23.63 8.99 -6.53
N SER A 449 -24.67 8.83 -5.71
CA SER A 449 -25.64 7.75 -5.93
C SER A 449 -26.32 7.90 -7.31
N PRO A 450 -26.81 6.81 -7.92
CA PRO A 450 -27.53 6.90 -9.20
C PRO A 450 -28.70 7.91 -9.18
N GLU A 451 -29.38 8.02 -8.03
CA GLU A 451 -30.47 8.98 -7.82
C GLU A 451 -29.98 10.43 -7.89
N ILE A 452 -28.88 10.74 -7.20
CA ILE A 452 -28.27 12.07 -7.22
C ILE A 452 -27.71 12.37 -8.61
N ALA A 453 -27.07 11.40 -9.25
CA ALA A 453 -26.56 11.54 -10.62
C ALA A 453 -27.72 11.86 -11.60
N ALA A 454 -28.86 11.17 -11.49
CA ALA A 454 -30.05 11.43 -12.30
C ALA A 454 -30.64 12.83 -12.04
N GLN A 455 -30.73 13.25 -10.78
CA GLN A 455 -31.21 14.60 -10.42
C GLN A 455 -30.30 15.70 -11.00
N ARG A 456 -28.98 15.50 -11.00
CA ARG A 456 -28.01 16.44 -11.59
C ARG A 456 -28.12 16.48 -13.11
N ALA A 457 -28.29 15.33 -13.76
CA ALA A 457 -28.51 15.27 -15.21
C ALA A 457 -29.80 16.02 -15.63
N ALA A 458 -30.87 15.88 -14.84
CA ALA A 458 -32.12 16.59 -15.06
C ALA A 458 -31.96 18.12 -14.91
N LYS A 459 -31.25 18.59 -13.87
CA LYS A 459 -30.96 20.03 -13.68
C LYS A 459 -30.12 20.61 -14.81
N ARG A 460 -29.11 19.87 -15.31
CA ARG A 460 -28.27 20.31 -16.44
C ARG A 460 -29.08 20.48 -17.72
N SER A 461 -30.02 19.57 -17.97
CA SER A 461 -30.90 19.63 -19.16
C SER A 461 -31.92 20.76 -19.10
N GLN A 462 -32.10 21.41 -17.94
CA GLN A 462 -32.97 22.58 -17.77
C GLN A 462 -32.20 23.92 -17.86
N GLN A 463 -30.87 23.87 -17.81
CA GLN A 463 -29.99 25.05 -17.83
C GLN A 463 -29.27 25.25 -19.17
N ALA A 464 -29.23 24.20 -20.00
CA ALA A 464 -28.83 24.26 -21.41
C ALA A 464 -30.06 24.47 -22.28
#